data_AF-B6GE02-F1
#
_entry.id   AF-B6GE02-F1
#
_cell.length_a   1.000
_cell.length_b   1.000
_cell.length_c   1.000
_cell.angle_alpha   90.00
_cell.angle_beta   90.00
_cell.angle_gamma   90.00
#
_symmetry.space_group_name_H-M   'P 1'
#
loop_
_entity.id
_entity.type
_entity.pdbx_description
1 polymer ?
#
loop_
_entity_poly.entity_id
_entity_poly.type
_entity_poly.pdbx_seq_one_letter_code
_entity_poly.pdbx_strand_id
1 'polypeptide(L)'
;MFLLGTLFLAGCSSQQEPTYAIGDTVESDVMSFTLDAVQPTIAVENSGAATFGPGSDGLAVEGYFMPREYDPEEDKKNPYVAAKGHTLIHLTFTAGNLDRYYVEVGDDLFTIKCNGEEFSADLDTFKLGAKSVKGGWVSMDTVNDLMEVGESSSYLCYVDIPVDIEDLGGEYEVVVNLPNSEGEASPFVYKVAAE
;
A
#
# COMPACT_ATOMS: atom_id res chain seq x y z
N MET A 1 7.41 58.25 29.45
CA MET A 1 7.11 56.87 29.86
C MET A 1 6.19 56.26 28.80
N PHE A 2 6.76 55.52 27.85
CA PHE A 2 6.03 54.68 26.90
C PHE A 2 6.85 53.40 26.78
N LEU A 3 6.32 52.29 27.32
CA LEU A 3 6.88 50.96 27.15
C LEU A 3 6.53 50.51 25.72
N LEU A 4 7.53 50.32 24.87
CA LEU A 4 7.38 49.47 23.69
C LEU A 4 7.48 48.02 24.16
N GLY A 5 6.34 47.32 24.15
CA GLY A 5 6.29 45.88 24.32
C GLY A 5 6.76 45.18 23.05
N THR A 6 7.78 44.33 23.18
CA THR A 6 8.23 43.42 22.14
C THR A 6 7.17 42.34 21.95
N LEU A 7 6.50 42.34 20.80
CA LEU A 7 5.61 41.25 20.38
C LEU A 7 6.50 40.09 19.90
N PHE A 8 6.57 38.99 20.66
CA PHE A 8 7.08 37.73 20.15
C PHE A 8 6.05 37.16 19.19
N LEU A 9 6.28 37.30 17.88
CA LEU A 9 5.61 36.49 16.87
C LEU A 9 6.25 35.10 16.92
N ALA A 10 5.59 34.16 17.60
CA ALA A 10 5.88 32.75 17.43
C ALA A 10 5.50 32.38 15.99
N GLY A 11 6.50 32.15 15.15
CA GLY A 11 6.29 31.53 13.85
C GLY A 11 5.83 30.09 14.09
N CYS A 12 4.55 29.82 13.89
CA CYS A 12 4.10 28.46 13.59
C CYS A 12 4.73 28.08 12.25
N SER A 13 5.91 27.48 12.29
CA SER A 13 6.39 26.69 11.16
C SER A 13 5.43 25.51 11.06
N SER A 14 4.48 25.57 10.13
CA SER A 14 3.81 24.36 9.67
C SER A 14 4.91 23.47 9.10
N GLN A 15 5.31 22.47 9.87
CA GLN A 15 6.28 21.48 9.44
C GLN A 15 5.57 20.70 8.34
N GLN A 16 5.78 21.11 7.09
CA GLN A 16 5.23 20.41 5.94
C GLN A 16 5.92 19.06 5.90
N GLU A 17 5.15 17.98 6.08
CA GLU A 17 5.70 16.63 6.00
C GLU A 17 6.37 16.44 4.63
N PRO A 18 7.57 15.83 4.59
CA PRO A 18 8.23 15.56 3.32
C PRO A 18 7.35 14.63 2.48
N THR A 19 7.22 14.96 1.20
CA THR A 19 6.49 14.15 0.22
C THR A 19 7.46 13.43 -0.68
N TYR A 20 7.18 12.16 -0.97
CA TYR A 20 8.02 11.25 -1.74
C TYR A 20 7.39 10.94 -3.11
N ALA A 21 8.24 10.61 -4.08
CA ALA A 21 7.81 10.16 -5.41
C ALA A 21 7.74 8.63 -5.47
N ILE A 22 6.95 8.10 -6.41
CA ILE A 22 6.97 6.67 -6.73
C ILE A 22 8.39 6.24 -7.10
N GLY A 23 8.85 5.13 -6.50
CA GLY A 23 10.22 4.63 -6.61
C GLY A 23 11.21 5.19 -5.58
N ASP A 24 10.84 6.20 -4.79
CA ASP A 24 11.64 6.60 -3.63
C ASP A 24 11.54 5.55 -2.52
N THR A 25 12.64 5.36 -1.78
CA THR A 25 12.68 4.52 -0.59
C THR A 25 12.58 5.39 0.66
N VAL A 26 11.71 4.99 1.59
CA VAL A 26 11.60 5.55 2.94
C VAL A 26 11.94 4.49 3.98
N GLU A 27 12.42 4.91 5.13
CA GLU A 27 12.90 4.02 6.18
C GLU A 27 12.41 4.48 7.54
N SER A 28 11.92 3.54 8.33
CA SER A 28 11.99 3.63 9.78
C SER A 28 13.29 3.02 10.28
N ASP A 29 13.46 2.91 11.59
CA ASP A 29 14.59 2.21 12.19
C ASP A 29 14.47 0.67 12.14
N VAL A 30 13.32 0.12 11.73
CA VAL A 30 13.07 -1.33 11.66
C VAL A 30 12.70 -1.82 10.26
N MET A 31 12.25 -0.94 9.36
CA MET A 31 11.78 -1.33 8.03
C MET A 31 12.18 -0.31 6.96
N SER A 32 12.61 -0.81 5.80
CA SER A 32 12.71 -0.05 4.56
C SER A 32 11.50 -0.33 3.67
N PHE A 33 11.05 0.66 2.91
CA PHE A 33 9.89 0.55 2.05
C PHE A 33 10.07 1.38 0.79
N THR A 34 9.74 0.80 -0.37
CA THR A 34 9.69 1.49 -1.66
C THR A 34 8.32 1.26 -2.30
N LEU A 35 7.61 2.35 -2.64
CA LEU A 35 6.41 2.25 -3.45
C LEU A 35 6.81 2.13 -4.92
N ASP A 36 6.83 0.91 -5.46
CA ASP A 36 7.34 0.62 -6.80
C ASP A 36 6.36 1.08 -7.90
N ALA A 37 5.07 0.86 -7.68
CA ALA A 37 4.01 1.29 -8.57
C ALA A 37 2.69 1.46 -7.81
N VAL A 38 1.84 2.33 -8.33
CA VAL A 38 0.48 2.52 -7.83
C VAL A 38 -0.42 2.88 -9.01
N GLN A 39 -1.61 2.32 -9.06
CA GLN A 39 -2.59 2.65 -10.09
C GLN A 39 -4.02 2.41 -9.60
N PRO A 40 -4.97 3.31 -9.92
CA PRO A 40 -6.38 3.03 -9.73
C PRO A 40 -6.88 2.00 -10.75
N THR A 41 -7.75 1.09 -10.32
CA THR A 41 -8.39 0.10 -11.20
C THR A 41 -9.78 -0.27 -10.71
N ILE A 42 -10.59 -0.83 -11.60
CA ILE A 42 -11.90 -1.41 -11.28
C ILE A 42 -11.80 -2.92 -11.04
N ALA A 43 -10.86 -3.60 -11.70
CA ALA A 43 -10.73 -5.05 -11.61
C ALA A 43 -9.27 -5.46 -11.43
N VAL A 44 -9.08 -6.55 -10.68
CA VAL A 44 -7.81 -7.21 -10.43
C VAL A 44 -7.89 -8.66 -10.92
N GLU A 45 -6.81 -9.15 -11.51
CA GLU A 45 -6.72 -10.49 -12.07
C GLU A 45 -6.86 -11.58 -10.99
N ASN A 46 -7.78 -12.52 -11.23
CA ASN A 46 -8.09 -13.67 -10.36
C ASN A 46 -7.81 -15.01 -11.06
N SER A 47 -6.77 -15.07 -11.89
CA SER A 47 -6.40 -16.25 -12.69
C SER A 47 -5.93 -17.46 -11.87
N GLY A 48 -6.01 -17.37 -10.54
CA GLY A 48 -5.84 -18.48 -9.61
C GLY A 48 -4.74 -18.19 -8.59
N ALA A 49 -5.15 -18.01 -7.34
CA ALA A 49 -4.24 -18.10 -6.20
C ALA A 49 -3.69 -19.53 -6.13
N ALA A 50 -2.38 -19.72 -6.32
CA ALA A 50 -1.75 -20.89 -5.73
C ALA A 50 -1.77 -20.69 -4.22
N THR A 51 -2.78 -21.25 -3.54
CA THR A 51 -2.70 -21.46 -2.10
C THR A 51 -1.56 -22.43 -1.84
N PHE A 52 -0.68 -22.13 -0.87
CA PHE A 52 0.26 -23.10 -0.35
C PHE A 52 -0.51 -24.34 0.11
N GLY A 53 -0.29 -25.47 -0.55
CA GLY A 53 -0.96 -26.73 -0.25
C GLY A 53 -0.30 -27.90 -0.98
N PRO A 54 -0.32 -29.11 -0.41
CA PRO A 54 0.26 -30.29 -1.07
C PRO A 54 -0.48 -30.58 -2.39
N GLY A 55 0.24 -30.44 -3.51
CA GLY A 55 -0.27 -30.75 -4.87
C GLY A 55 -0.34 -29.57 -5.84
N SER A 56 -0.05 -28.33 -5.42
CA SER A 56 0.18 -27.21 -6.35
C SER A 56 1.66 -27.12 -6.74
N ASP A 57 1.94 -26.62 -7.95
CA ASP A 57 3.29 -26.15 -8.35
C ASP A 57 3.74 -24.92 -7.52
N GLY A 58 2.81 -24.35 -6.74
CA GLY A 58 3.06 -23.43 -5.64
C GLY A 58 3.20 -21.98 -6.09
N LEU A 59 2.78 -21.66 -7.32
CA LEU A 59 2.87 -20.33 -7.92
C LEU A 59 1.56 -19.98 -8.60
N ALA A 60 1.10 -18.75 -8.40
CA ALA A 60 -0.05 -18.20 -9.11
C ALA A 60 0.29 -18.00 -10.60
N VAL A 61 -0.76 -17.93 -11.42
CA VAL A 61 -0.62 -17.66 -12.86
C VAL A 61 0.02 -16.28 -13.07
N GLU A 62 0.74 -16.10 -14.17
CA GLU A 62 1.30 -14.80 -14.55
C GLU A 62 0.21 -13.72 -14.61
N GLY A 63 0.48 -12.57 -14.01
CA GLY A 63 -0.50 -11.49 -13.90
C GLY A 63 -1.49 -11.65 -12.74
N TYR A 64 -1.45 -12.74 -11.97
CA TYR A 64 -2.28 -12.86 -10.76
C TYR A 64 -2.14 -11.62 -9.88
N PHE A 65 -3.29 -11.10 -9.46
CA PHE A 65 -3.44 -9.95 -8.61
C PHE A 65 -2.97 -8.61 -9.20
N MET A 66 -2.64 -8.56 -10.49
CA MET A 66 -2.36 -7.30 -11.19
C MET A 66 -3.66 -6.63 -11.69
N PRO A 67 -3.67 -5.30 -11.85
CA PRO A 67 -4.77 -4.57 -12.46
C PRO A 67 -5.04 -5.00 -13.90
N ARG A 68 -6.31 -4.99 -14.28
CA ARG A 68 -6.76 -5.27 -15.65
C ARG A 68 -8.02 -4.47 -16.00
N GLU A 69 -8.31 -4.39 -17.30
CA GLU A 69 -9.58 -3.83 -17.76
C GLU A 69 -10.75 -4.71 -17.28
N TYR A 70 -11.81 -4.06 -16.79
CA TYR A 70 -13.04 -4.73 -16.36
C TYR A 70 -13.80 -5.26 -17.58
N ASP A 71 -14.13 -6.56 -17.55
CA ASP A 71 -15.01 -7.19 -18.53
C ASP A 71 -16.21 -7.82 -17.80
N PRO A 72 -17.45 -7.36 -18.05
CA PRO A 72 -18.62 -7.83 -17.31
C PRO A 72 -18.98 -9.29 -17.56
N GLU A 73 -18.47 -9.94 -18.60
CA GLU A 73 -18.66 -11.37 -18.86
C GLU A 73 -17.60 -12.22 -18.15
N GLU A 74 -16.34 -11.79 -18.16
CA GLU A 74 -15.24 -12.47 -17.47
C GLU A 74 -15.29 -12.28 -15.94
N ASP A 75 -15.68 -11.09 -15.47
CA ASP A 75 -15.65 -10.69 -14.07
C ASP A 75 -16.90 -11.07 -13.27
N LYS A 76 -17.88 -11.77 -13.87
CA LYS A 76 -19.15 -12.12 -13.20
C LYS A 76 -18.99 -12.85 -11.86
N LYS A 77 -17.84 -13.51 -11.68
CA LYS A 77 -17.49 -14.27 -10.47
C LYS A 77 -16.15 -13.85 -9.89
N ASN A 78 -15.56 -12.76 -10.37
CA ASN A 78 -14.31 -12.25 -9.83
C ASN A 78 -14.64 -11.51 -8.52
N PRO A 79 -14.11 -11.95 -7.36
CA PRO A 79 -14.31 -11.26 -6.10
C PRO A 79 -13.49 -9.97 -5.98
N TYR A 80 -12.53 -9.73 -6.89
CA TYR A 80 -11.63 -8.57 -6.86
C TYR A 80 -12.05 -7.51 -7.89
N VAL A 81 -13.31 -7.10 -7.79
CA VAL A 81 -13.92 -6.06 -8.63
C VAL A 81 -14.52 -5.02 -7.71
N ALA A 82 -14.17 -3.75 -7.93
CA ALA A 82 -14.73 -2.64 -7.18
C ALA A 82 -16.27 -2.62 -7.31
N ALA A 83 -16.95 -2.31 -6.21
CA ALA A 83 -18.37 -2.01 -6.27
C ALA A 83 -18.62 -0.76 -7.13
N LYS A 84 -19.86 -0.56 -7.59
CA LYS A 84 -20.22 0.71 -8.23
C LYS A 84 -20.04 1.86 -7.22
N GLY A 85 -19.45 2.98 -7.63
CA GLY A 85 -19.10 4.06 -6.71
C GLY A 85 -17.73 3.87 -6.05
N HIS A 86 -16.99 2.82 -6.38
CA HIS A 86 -15.72 2.48 -5.74
C HIS A 86 -14.59 2.33 -6.77
N THR A 87 -13.36 2.44 -6.26
CA THR A 87 -12.11 2.22 -6.99
C THR A 87 -11.17 1.39 -6.13
N LEU A 88 -10.43 0.46 -6.75
CA LEU A 88 -9.31 -0.21 -6.09
C LEU A 88 -8.04 0.57 -6.38
N ILE A 89 -7.37 1.09 -5.35
CA ILE A 89 -6.02 1.62 -5.48
C ILE A 89 -5.06 0.44 -5.34
N HIS A 90 -4.54 -0.05 -6.46
CA HIS A 90 -3.60 -1.17 -6.47
C HIS A 90 -2.18 -0.66 -6.24
N LEU A 91 -1.46 -1.30 -5.31
CA LEU A 91 -0.10 -0.95 -4.93
C LEU A 91 0.85 -2.12 -5.20
N THR A 92 2.00 -1.82 -5.77
CA THR A 92 3.17 -2.71 -5.83
C THR A 92 4.27 -2.07 -5.00
N PHE A 93 4.84 -2.81 -4.07
CA PHE A 93 5.86 -2.28 -3.19
C PHE A 93 6.89 -3.33 -2.80
N THR A 94 8.05 -2.85 -2.39
CA THR A 94 9.13 -3.65 -1.84
C THR A 94 9.37 -3.22 -0.40
N ALA A 95 9.31 -4.17 0.53
CA ALA A 95 9.63 -3.94 1.94
C ALA A 95 10.87 -4.74 2.32
N GLY A 96 11.65 -4.23 3.28
CA GLY A 96 12.85 -4.90 3.76
C GLY A 96 13.06 -4.73 5.27
N ASN A 97 13.58 -5.76 5.90
CA ASN A 97 13.81 -5.81 7.34
C ASN A 97 15.15 -5.18 7.73
N LEU A 98 15.10 -4.09 8.49
CA LEU A 98 16.26 -3.40 9.07
C LEU A 98 16.48 -3.72 10.55
N ASP A 99 15.55 -4.43 11.18
CA ASP A 99 15.64 -4.84 12.58
C ASP A 99 16.60 -6.02 12.77
N ARG A 100 16.94 -6.30 14.02
CA ARG A 100 17.73 -7.45 14.47
C ARG A 100 16.90 -8.72 14.69
N TYR A 101 15.58 -8.65 14.47
CA TYR A 101 14.64 -9.77 14.56
C TYR A 101 13.73 -9.79 13.34
N TYR A 102 12.80 -10.75 13.27
CA TYR A 102 11.82 -10.82 12.18
C TYR A 102 10.92 -9.60 12.17
N VAL A 103 10.59 -9.13 10.97
CA VAL A 103 9.62 -8.05 10.72
C VAL A 103 8.58 -8.57 9.73
N GLU A 104 7.33 -8.17 9.94
CA GLU A 104 6.22 -8.48 9.04
C GLU A 104 5.64 -7.19 8.45
N VAL A 105 5.07 -7.30 7.26
CA VAL A 105 4.21 -6.27 6.70
C VAL A 105 2.88 -6.33 7.46
N GLY A 106 2.58 -5.30 8.24
CA GLY A 106 1.34 -5.21 9.00
C GLY A 106 0.13 -4.85 8.12
N ASP A 107 -1.06 -5.11 8.66
CA ASP A 107 -2.33 -4.92 7.94
C ASP A 107 -2.72 -3.44 7.76
N ASP A 108 -2.23 -2.55 8.64
CA ASP A 108 -2.54 -1.10 8.66
C ASP A 108 -1.52 -0.24 7.88
N LEU A 109 -0.78 -0.84 6.96
CA LEU A 109 0.36 -0.18 6.29
C LEU A 109 -0.04 1.01 5.42
N PHE A 110 -1.27 1.03 4.87
CA PHE A 110 -1.66 1.99 3.85
C PHE A 110 -2.91 2.81 4.23
N THR A 111 -2.82 4.12 4.00
CA THR A 111 -3.94 5.05 4.00
C THR A 111 -3.93 5.85 2.70
N ILE A 112 -5.04 5.85 1.97
CA ILE A 112 -5.27 6.66 0.78
C ILE A 112 -5.93 7.97 1.21
N LYS A 113 -5.40 9.11 0.78
CA LYS A 113 -6.05 10.41 0.95
C LYS A 113 -6.41 11.00 -0.40
N CYS A 114 -7.69 11.25 -0.62
CA CYS A 114 -8.18 11.95 -1.80
C CYS A 114 -9.46 12.73 -1.44
N ASN A 115 -9.75 13.79 -2.18
CA ASN A 115 -10.96 14.60 -1.99
C ASN A 115 -11.19 15.12 -0.54
N GLY A 116 -10.13 15.24 0.26
CA GLY A 116 -10.19 15.66 1.67
C GLY A 116 -10.63 14.57 2.65
N GLU A 117 -10.74 13.32 2.20
CA GLU A 117 -11.09 12.14 3.00
C GLU A 117 -9.88 11.19 3.10
N GLU A 118 -9.90 10.31 4.10
CA GLU A 118 -8.87 9.30 4.35
C GLU A 118 -9.52 7.91 4.37
N PHE A 119 -8.91 6.96 3.68
CA PHE A 119 -9.40 5.60 3.52
C PHE A 119 -8.26 4.62 3.82
N SER A 120 -8.48 3.66 4.70
CA SER A 120 -7.51 2.61 5.01
C SER A 120 -7.94 1.27 4.41
N ALA A 121 -6.99 0.36 4.26
CA ALA A 121 -7.28 -1.01 3.83
C ALA A 121 -8.32 -1.67 4.77
N ASP A 122 -9.31 -2.37 4.19
CA ASP A 122 -10.20 -3.23 4.95
C ASP A 122 -9.48 -4.52 5.31
N LEU A 123 -9.18 -4.68 6.60
CA LEU A 123 -8.38 -5.75 7.16
C LEU A 123 -9.03 -7.13 6.99
N ASP A 124 -10.37 -7.21 6.91
CA ASP A 124 -11.09 -8.48 6.74
C ASP A 124 -10.98 -9.02 5.29
N THR A 125 -10.66 -8.15 4.33
CA THR A 125 -10.57 -8.46 2.90
C THR A 125 -9.17 -8.26 2.32
N PHE A 126 -8.22 -7.80 3.13
CA PHE A 126 -6.85 -7.55 2.70
C PHE A 126 -6.18 -8.84 2.22
N LYS A 127 -5.80 -8.85 0.94
CA LYS A 127 -5.07 -9.95 0.31
C LYS A 127 -3.75 -9.41 -0.20
N LEU A 128 -2.71 -10.21 0.02
CA LEU A 128 -1.35 -9.87 -0.37
C LEU A 128 -0.86 -10.89 -1.41
N GLY A 129 -0.43 -10.40 -2.56
CA GLY A 129 0.38 -11.18 -3.49
C GLY A 129 1.85 -11.00 -3.13
N ALA A 130 2.53 -12.05 -2.66
CA ALA A 130 3.97 -11.97 -2.35
C ALA A 130 4.79 -12.65 -3.44
N LYS A 131 6.03 -12.20 -3.64
CA LYS A 131 6.94 -12.82 -4.59
C LYS A 131 7.53 -14.11 -3.99
N SER A 132 7.33 -15.24 -4.65
CA SER A 132 7.94 -16.51 -4.23
C SER A 132 9.43 -16.58 -4.56
N VAL A 133 10.20 -17.26 -3.69
CA VAL A 133 11.61 -17.62 -3.92
C VAL A 133 11.86 -18.44 -5.20
N LYS A 134 10.82 -19.11 -5.73
CA LYS A 134 10.88 -19.86 -7.00
C LYS A 134 10.66 -18.97 -8.23
N GLY A 135 10.40 -17.68 -8.04
CA GLY A 135 9.89 -16.77 -9.06
C GLY A 135 8.38 -16.95 -9.26
N GLY A 136 7.65 -15.86 -9.46
CA GLY A 136 6.18 -15.86 -9.56
C GLY A 136 5.49 -15.32 -8.30
N TRP A 137 4.19 -15.08 -8.38
CA TRP A 137 3.38 -14.54 -7.28
C TRP A 137 2.72 -15.67 -6.50
N VAL A 138 2.50 -15.47 -5.20
CA VAL A 138 1.71 -16.37 -4.35
C VAL A 138 0.70 -15.56 -3.57
N SER A 139 -0.49 -16.12 -3.35
CA SER A 139 -1.46 -15.50 -2.47
C SER A 139 -1.08 -15.81 -1.03
N MET A 140 -1.00 -14.78 -0.20
CA MET A 140 -0.74 -14.90 1.22
C MET A 140 -1.87 -14.20 1.99
N ASP A 141 -2.24 -14.79 3.11
CA ASP A 141 -2.85 -14.01 4.18
C ASP A 141 -1.71 -13.20 4.83
N THR A 142 -1.97 -11.97 5.21
CA THR A 142 -0.94 -11.03 5.72
C THR A 142 -0.32 -11.45 7.03
N VAL A 143 -0.99 -12.34 7.75
CA VAL A 143 -0.44 -12.99 8.92
C VAL A 143 0.58 -14.07 8.52
N ASN A 144 1.78 -13.99 9.10
CA ASN A 144 2.89 -14.95 9.02
C ASN A 144 3.87 -14.81 7.83
N ASP A 145 3.90 -13.70 7.09
CA ASP A 145 5.05 -13.40 6.22
C ASP A 145 6.16 -12.70 7.01
N LEU A 146 7.01 -13.50 7.66
CA LEU A 146 8.11 -13.03 8.48
C LEU A 146 9.37 -12.87 7.62
N MET A 147 9.80 -11.62 7.38
CA MET A 147 11.08 -11.33 6.74
C MET A 147 12.22 -11.55 7.74
N GLU A 148 13.21 -12.37 7.39
CA GLU A 148 14.44 -12.52 8.19
C GLU A 148 15.27 -11.22 8.18
N VAL A 149 16.25 -11.15 9.08
CA VAL A 149 17.13 -9.98 9.21
C VAL A 149 17.85 -9.71 7.90
N GLY A 150 17.64 -8.52 7.34
CA GLY A 150 18.24 -8.09 6.08
C GLY A 150 17.56 -8.64 4.83
N GLU A 151 16.47 -9.39 4.95
CA GLU A 151 15.66 -9.81 3.80
C GLU A 151 14.80 -8.66 3.27
N SER A 152 14.46 -8.77 1.99
CA SER A 152 13.51 -7.90 1.30
C SER A 152 12.60 -8.73 0.43
N SER A 153 11.33 -8.34 0.33
CA SER A 153 10.34 -9.01 -0.50
C SER A 153 9.46 -7.98 -1.22
N SER A 154 8.90 -8.40 -2.36
CA SER A 154 7.99 -7.57 -3.16
C SER A 154 6.56 -8.08 -3.05
N TYR A 155 5.64 -7.14 -3.07
CA TYR A 155 4.25 -7.34 -2.70
C TYR A 155 3.29 -6.64 -3.66
N LEU A 156 2.07 -7.17 -3.74
CA LEU A 156 0.91 -6.62 -4.43
C LEU A 156 -0.27 -6.55 -3.46
N CYS A 157 -0.93 -5.41 -3.38
CA CYS A 157 -2.16 -5.24 -2.62
C CYS A 157 -3.10 -4.23 -3.30
N TYR A 158 -4.32 -4.10 -2.77
CA TYR A 158 -5.19 -2.99 -3.11
C TYR A 158 -5.88 -2.42 -1.87
N VAL A 159 -6.25 -1.14 -1.94
CA VAL A 159 -7.17 -0.48 -1.00
C VAL A 159 -8.45 -0.14 -1.75
N ASP A 160 -9.60 -0.62 -1.28
CA ASP A 160 -10.91 -0.24 -1.82
C ASP A 160 -11.36 1.09 -1.22
N ILE A 161 -11.65 2.08 -2.07
CA ILE A 161 -12.14 3.39 -1.66
C ILE A 161 -13.51 3.67 -2.30
N PRO A 162 -14.46 4.29 -1.57
CA PRO A 162 -15.80 4.62 -2.04
C PRO A 162 -15.80 5.90 -2.91
N VAL A 163 -14.91 5.94 -3.90
CA VAL A 163 -14.79 7.02 -4.88
C VAL A 163 -14.80 6.39 -6.27
N ASP A 164 -15.67 6.87 -7.16
CA ASP A 164 -15.66 6.43 -8.56
C ASP A 164 -14.33 6.83 -9.23
N ILE A 165 -13.82 5.97 -10.11
CA ILE A 165 -12.49 6.16 -10.71
C ILE A 165 -12.37 7.48 -11.50
N GLU A 166 -13.49 7.94 -12.07
CA GLU A 166 -13.59 9.22 -12.79
C GLU A 166 -13.53 10.44 -11.84
N ASP A 167 -13.87 10.25 -10.56
CA ASP A 167 -13.92 11.27 -9.51
C ASP A 167 -12.66 11.29 -8.63
N LEU A 168 -11.68 10.41 -8.90
CA LEU A 168 -10.43 10.34 -8.13
C LEU A 168 -9.63 11.66 -8.17
N GLY A 169 -9.82 12.44 -9.24
CA GLY A 169 -9.23 13.78 -9.39
C GLY A 169 -7.70 13.76 -9.53
N GLY A 170 -7.12 14.81 -10.12
CA GLY A 170 -5.74 14.78 -10.65
C GLY A 170 -4.62 14.31 -9.72
N GLU A 171 -4.73 14.45 -8.40
CA GLU A 171 -3.74 13.93 -7.44
C GLU A 171 -4.42 13.31 -6.20
N TYR A 172 -3.85 12.21 -5.72
CA TYR A 172 -4.14 11.59 -4.42
C TYR A 172 -2.85 11.28 -3.67
N GLU A 173 -2.94 10.99 -2.38
CA GLU A 173 -1.81 10.65 -1.53
C GLU A 173 -1.90 9.21 -1.05
N VAL A 174 -0.76 8.51 -1.05
CA VAL A 174 -0.59 7.22 -0.38
C VAL A 174 0.27 7.47 0.85
N VAL A 175 -0.31 7.33 2.02
CA VAL A 175 0.42 7.36 3.29
C VAL A 175 0.80 5.95 3.69
N VAL A 176 2.10 5.74 3.87
CA VAL A 176 2.69 4.48 4.30
C VAL A 176 3.08 4.59 5.77
N ASN A 177 2.53 3.73 6.60
CA ASN A 177 2.69 3.73 8.05
C ASN A 177 3.71 2.66 8.46
N LEU A 178 5.01 2.98 8.45
CA LEU A 178 6.05 2.00 8.79
C LEU A 178 6.13 1.78 10.30
N PRO A 179 6.18 0.53 10.81
CA PRO A 179 6.45 0.29 12.22
C PRO A 179 7.82 0.87 12.61
N ASN A 180 8.00 1.22 13.88
CA ASN A 180 9.26 1.67 14.46
C ASN A 180 9.58 0.92 15.76
N SER A 181 10.81 1.05 16.28
CA SER A 181 11.23 0.32 17.49
C SER A 181 10.54 0.75 18.80
N GLU A 182 9.79 1.87 18.79
CA GLU A 182 8.97 2.32 19.91
C GLU A 182 7.58 1.65 19.93
N GLY A 183 7.27 0.82 18.93
CA GLY A 183 5.97 0.17 18.77
C GLY A 183 4.90 1.09 18.20
N GLU A 184 5.30 2.20 17.58
CA GLU A 184 4.43 3.14 16.87
C GLU A 184 4.62 3.02 15.35
N ALA A 185 3.77 3.73 14.58
CA ALA A 185 3.91 3.85 13.14
C ALA A 185 4.45 5.24 12.77
N SER A 186 5.39 5.27 11.82
CA SER A 186 5.94 6.50 11.24
C SER A 186 5.30 6.72 9.86
N PRO A 187 4.55 7.82 9.65
CA PRO A 187 3.88 8.07 8.39
C PRO A 187 4.86 8.65 7.35
N PHE A 188 4.75 8.17 6.10
CA PHE A 188 5.46 8.70 4.94
C PHE A 188 4.48 8.92 3.79
N VAL A 189 4.49 10.12 3.20
CA VAL A 189 3.47 10.54 2.22
C VAL A 189 4.02 10.49 0.80
N TYR A 190 3.44 9.65 -0.05
CA TYR A 190 3.70 9.64 -1.50
C TYR A 190 2.61 10.42 -2.22
N LYS A 191 3.01 11.35 -3.09
CA LYS A 191 2.08 12.06 -3.98
C LYS A 191 1.95 11.33 -5.31
N VAL A 192 0.72 11.11 -5.72
CA VAL A 192 0.39 10.28 -6.88
C VAL A 192 -0.53 11.04 -7.81
N ALA A 193 -0.19 11.08 -9.09
CA ALA A 193 -1.11 11.57 -10.11
C ALA A 193 -2.16 10.50 -10.42
N ALA A 194 -3.43 10.87 -10.46
CA ALA A 194 -4.46 10.03 -11.06
C ALA A 194 -4.37 10.22 -12.58
N GLU A 195 -3.73 9.28 -13.28
CA GLU A 195 -3.71 9.24 -14.75
C GLU A 195 -4.98 8.62 -15.32
#